data_AF-A0A1B7N4I5-F1
#
_entry.id   AF-A0A1B7N4I5-F1
#
_cell.length_a   1.000
_cell.length_b   1.000
_cell.length_c   1.000
_cell.angle_alpha   90.00
_cell.angle_beta   90.00
_cell.angle_gamma   90.00
#
_symmetry.space_group_name_H-M   'P 1'
#
loop_
_entity.id
_entity.type
_entity.pdbx_description
1 polymer ?
#
loop_
_entity_poly.entity_id
_entity_poly.type
_entity_poly.pdbx_seq_one_letter_code
_entity_poly.pdbx_strand_id
1 'polypeptide(L)'
;MPAKVSKTLAYAYHGTAASLESGLARNNMHDFADVRFVESQGAALRPVASAFYGRNSRMARDRFHWMFSPDKDERVASLLAWINIQAVSYGLGSFGLHKFLQTRERGALVVNADYRPLDSPNEPAFDWLTYPELQKTMDRTLQESVAFYDPSVLVVVFVFLPSKSGNSLAIWRRKIAVPNPVRLAYQAQITQAIDALNRDYVVHVDEIRPKPQPGPAPAPKKRKWWKLWLS
;
A
#
# COMPACT_ATOMS: atom_id res chain seq x y z
N MET A 1 3.78 65.84 -38.26
CA MET A 1 4.50 64.55 -38.31
C MET A 1 4.42 63.89 -36.93
N PRO A 2 3.44 63.01 -36.65
CA PRO A 2 3.41 62.27 -35.40
C PRO A 2 4.24 60.98 -35.49
N ALA A 3 5.03 60.75 -34.44
CA ALA A 3 6.03 59.69 -34.33
C ALA A 3 5.41 58.28 -34.28
N LYS A 4 6.07 57.34 -34.97
CA LYS A 4 5.76 55.90 -34.98
C LYS A 4 5.90 55.32 -33.58
N VAL A 5 4.81 54.79 -33.04
CA VAL A 5 4.81 53.98 -31.82
C VAL A 5 5.46 52.62 -32.12
N SER A 6 6.41 52.23 -31.27
CA SER A 6 7.20 51.02 -31.40
C SER A 6 6.36 49.75 -31.26
N LYS A 7 6.48 48.81 -32.21
CA LYS A 7 5.69 47.56 -32.31
C LYS A 7 5.85 46.61 -31.12
N THR A 8 6.82 46.85 -30.24
CA THR A 8 7.11 46.00 -29.09
C THR A 8 6.25 46.29 -27.85
N LEU A 9 5.57 47.44 -27.81
CA LEU A 9 4.73 47.85 -26.65
C LEU A 9 3.23 47.52 -26.86
N ALA A 10 2.80 47.26 -28.10
CA ALA A 10 1.42 46.89 -28.41
C ALA A 10 1.08 45.41 -28.06
N TYR A 11 2.08 44.56 -27.83
CA TYR A 11 1.87 43.17 -27.44
C TYR A 11 1.70 42.96 -25.92
N ALA A 12 1.85 44.02 -25.11
CA ALA A 12 1.69 43.95 -23.65
C ALA A 12 0.26 44.29 -23.16
N TYR A 13 -0.66 44.67 -24.06
CA TYR A 13 -2.04 45.07 -23.70
C TYR A 13 -3.12 44.11 -24.21
N HIS A 14 -2.74 42.96 -24.79
CA HIS A 14 -3.67 41.88 -25.15
C HIS A 14 -3.55 40.68 -24.19
N GLY A 15 -3.60 40.94 -22.88
CA GLY A 15 -3.46 39.89 -21.87
C GLY A 15 -4.21 40.10 -20.56
N THR A 16 -5.11 41.08 -20.48
CA THR A 16 -5.85 41.37 -19.23
C THR A 16 -7.30 41.73 -19.51
N ALA A 17 -8.08 40.69 -19.84
CA ALA A 17 -9.48 40.62 -19.45
C ALA A 17 -9.65 39.35 -18.60
N ALA A 18 -9.08 39.37 -17.40
CA ALA A 18 -9.43 38.40 -16.38
C ALA A 18 -10.84 38.75 -15.89
N SER A 19 -11.83 38.12 -16.51
CA SER A 19 -13.16 38.00 -15.91
C SER A 19 -12.98 37.26 -14.59
N LEU A 20 -13.26 37.96 -13.50
CA LEU A 20 -13.21 37.45 -12.14
C LEU A 20 -14.51 36.68 -11.89
N GLU A 21 -14.68 35.56 -12.58
CA GLU A 21 -15.75 34.61 -12.28
C GLU A 21 -15.20 33.55 -11.32
N SER A 22 -15.70 33.64 -10.09
CA SER A 22 -15.66 32.63 -9.05
C SER A 22 -16.34 31.34 -9.53
N GLY A 23 -15.65 30.60 -10.39
CA GLY A 23 -15.99 29.23 -10.76
C GLY A 23 -15.24 28.26 -9.86
N LEU A 24 -15.97 27.53 -9.02
CA LEU A 24 -15.50 26.39 -8.23
C LEU A 24 -14.42 25.61 -8.98
N ALA A 25 -13.32 25.32 -8.29
CA ALA A 25 -12.21 24.52 -8.76
C ALA A 25 -12.74 23.33 -9.60
N ARG A 26 -12.59 23.41 -10.92
CA ARG A 26 -12.88 22.28 -11.80
C ARG A 26 -11.93 21.17 -11.35
N ASN A 27 -12.49 20.16 -10.71
CA ASN A 27 -11.77 18.96 -10.34
C ASN A 27 -11.08 18.42 -11.59
N ASN A 28 -9.75 18.54 -11.67
CA ASN A 28 -8.89 17.87 -12.66
C ASN A 28 -8.85 16.36 -12.38
N MET A 29 -10.02 15.75 -12.20
CA MET A 29 -10.23 14.37 -11.77
C MET A 29 -10.15 13.39 -12.95
N HIS A 30 -10.23 13.87 -14.18
CA HIS A 30 -10.34 13.03 -15.37
C HIS A 30 -9.03 12.75 -16.13
N ASP A 31 -7.96 13.52 -15.92
CA ASP A 31 -6.79 13.41 -16.81
C ASP A 31 -5.73 12.38 -16.38
N PHE A 32 -5.84 11.75 -15.20
CA PHE A 32 -4.77 10.90 -14.65
C PHE A 32 -5.16 9.45 -14.32
N ALA A 33 -6.42 9.03 -14.47
CA ALA A 33 -6.84 7.68 -14.09
C ALA A 33 -7.99 7.15 -14.97
N ASP A 34 -7.63 6.61 -16.14
CA ASP A 34 -8.55 5.75 -16.92
C ASP A 34 -8.77 4.37 -16.25
N VAL A 35 -8.01 4.04 -15.21
CA VAL A 35 -8.14 2.77 -14.48
C VAL A 35 -9.04 2.95 -13.27
N ARG A 36 -10.28 2.44 -13.37
CA ARG A 36 -11.21 2.31 -12.25
C ARG A 36 -10.97 0.96 -11.55
N PHE A 37 -11.04 0.94 -10.23
CA PHE A 37 -10.95 -0.28 -9.44
C PHE A 37 -12.29 -0.57 -8.76
N VAL A 38 -12.69 -1.84 -8.77
CA VAL A 38 -13.91 -2.28 -8.09
C VAL A 38 -13.60 -2.52 -6.62
N GLU A 39 -14.46 -2.04 -5.73
CA GLU A 39 -14.45 -2.39 -4.31
C GLU A 39 -15.53 -3.45 -4.04
N SER A 40 -15.23 -4.46 -3.23
CA SER A 40 -16.21 -5.49 -2.88
C SER A 40 -17.04 -5.11 -1.66
N GLN A 41 -16.67 -4.02 -0.97
CA GLN A 41 -17.27 -3.60 0.30
C GLN A 41 -17.18 -4.72 1.35
N GLY A 42 -16.01 -5.40 1.36
CA GLY A 42 -15.71 -6.51 2.27
C GLY A 42 -16.31 -7.86 1.88
N ALA A 43 -17.09 -7.96 0.79
CA ALA A 43 -17.64 -9.23 0.32
C ALA A 43 -16.53 -10.26 0.00
N ALA A 44 -15.40 -9.83 -0.55
CA ALA A 44 -14.23 -10.65 -0.86
C ALA A 44 -13.55 -11.25 0.38
N LEU A 45 -13.76 -10.64 1.56
CA LEU A 45 -13.21 -11.08 2.84
C LEU A 45 -14.14 -12.01 3.62
N ARG A 46 -15.45 -12.01 3.33
CA ARG A 46 -16.44 -12.85 4.05
C ARG A 46 -16.07 -14.34 4.08
N PRO A 47 -15.65 -14.98 2.97
CA PRO A 47 -15.31 -16.41 2.97
C PRO A 47 -14.08 -16.75 3.83
N VAL A 48 -13.26 -15.75 4.17
CA VAL A 48 -12.02 -15.90 4.93
C VAL A 48 -12.05 -15.16 6.27
N ALA A 49 -13.24 -14.80 6.76
CA ALA A 49 -13.37 -14.08 8.02
C ALA A 49 -12.75 -14.86 9.19
N SER A 50 -12.83 -16.19 9.19
CA SER A 50 -12.16 -17.04 10.19
C SER A 50 -10.64 -17.02 10.03
N ALA A 51 -10.10 -17.08 8.80
CA ALA A 51 -8.67 -16.94 8.57
C ALA A 51 -8.15 -15.55 8.95
N PHE A 52 -8.91 -14.47 8.76
CA PHE A 52 -8.48 -13.12 9.14
C PHE A 52 -8.65 -12.83 10.63
N TYR A 53 -9.77 -13.22 11.24
CA TYR A 53 -10.19 -12.74 12.56
C TYR A 53 -10.51 -13.85 13.56
N GLY A 54 -10.36 -15.12 13.21
CA GLY A 54 -10.65 -16.27 14.08
C GLY A 54 -9.60 -16.47 15.17
N ARG A 55 -9.68 -15.66 16.24
CA ARG A 55 -8.73 -15.68 17.37
C ARG A 55 -8.91 -16.85 18.33
N ASN A 56 -10.12 -17.38 18.45
CA ASN A 56 -10.47 -18.32 19.52
C ASN A 56 -10.07 -19.78 19.22
N SER A 57 -9.73 -20.10 17.97
CA SER A 57 -9.47 -21.48 17.54
C SER A 57 -8.09 -21.71 16.93
N ARG A 58 -7.42 -20.68 16.40
CA ARG A 58 -6.11 -20.79 15.71
C ARG A 58 -5.28 -19.52 15.81
N MET A 59 -3.98 -19.69 15.99
CA MET A 59 -3.02 -18.58 15.99
C MET A 59 -2.83 -18.02 14.58
N ALA A 60 -2.45 -16.75 14.49
CA ALA A 60 -2.19 -16.06 13.22
C ALA A 60 -1.15 -16.80 12.37
N ARG A 61 -0.10 -17.38 12.99
CA ARG A 61 0.91 -18.17 12.27
C ARG A 61 0.35 -19.40 11.55
N ASP A 62 -0.77 -19.94 12.02
CA ASP A 62 -1.43 -21.12 11.47
C ASP A 62 -2.53 -20.75 10.47
N ARG A 63 -2.91 -19.47 10.42
CA ARG A 63 -3.93 -18.90 9.52
C ARG A 63 -3.30 -18.19 8.32
N PHE A 64 -2.18 -17.48 8.52
CA PHE A 64 -1.49 -16.70 7.51
C PHE A 64 -0.20 -17.39 7.08
N HIS A 65 -0.20 -17.91 5.87
CA HIS A 65 0.97 -18.55 5.29
C HIS A 65 1.70 -17.59 4.34
N TRP A 66 2.80 -17.04 4.85
CA TRP A 66 3.74 -16.23 4.08
C TRP A 66 4.72 -17.11 3.29
N MET A 67 5.43 -16.50 2.34
CA MET A 67 6.57 -17.11 1.61
C MET A 67 6.22 -18.24 0.63
N PHE A 68 4.95 -18.45 0.32
CA PHE A 68 4.60 -19.29 -0.83
C PHE A 68 5.12 -18.66 -2.13
N SER A 69 5.65 -19.48 -3.04
CA SER A 69 5.96 -19.02 -4.39
C SER A 69 4.65 -18.65 -5.11
N PRO A 70 4.55 -17.44 -5.68
CA PRO A 70 3.34 -17.00 -6.38
C PRO A 70 3.06 -17.80 -7.65
N ASP A 71 4.08 -18.44 -8.24
CA ASP A 71 3.98 -19.16 -9.52
C ASP A 71 3.33 -20.54 -9.38
N LYS A 72 3.00 -20.95 -8.14
CA LYS A 72 2.34 -22.23 -7.86
C LYS A 72 0.82 -22.22 -8.09
N ASP A 73 0.21 -21.04 -8.20
CA ASP A 73 -1.22 -20.89 -8.48
C ASP A 73 -1.43 -19.83 -9.56
N GLU A 74 -2.06 -20.23 -10.66
CA GLU A 74 -2.27 -19.38 -11.84
C GLU A 74 -3.05 -18.11 -11.53
N ARG A 75 -4.02 -18.17 -10.60
CA ARG A 75 -4.85 -17.00 -10.22
C ARG A 75 -3.99 -15.94 -9.55
N VAL A 76 -3.07 -16.38 -8.69
CA VAL A 76 -2.14 -15.51 -7.97
C VAL A 76 -1.08 -14.97 -8.92
N ALA A 77 -0.46 -15.84 -9.73
CA ALA A 77 0.56 -15.45 -10.70
C ALA A 77 0.02 -14.42 -11.69
N SER A 78 -1.15 -14.68 -12.29
CA SER A 78 -1.81 -13.77 -13.23
C SER A 78 -2.19 -12.44 -12.58
N LEU A 79 -2.74 -12.47 -11.36
CA LEU A 79 -3.10 -11.25 -10.64
C LEU A 79 -1.87 -10.40 -10.29
N LEU A 80 -0.79 -11.01 -9.83
CA LEU A 80 0.45 -10.30 -9.54
C LEU A 80 1.11 -9.74 -10.81
N ALA A 81 1.09 -10.49 -11.91
CA ALA A 81 1.55 -10.01 -13.21
C ALA A 81 0.72 -8.81 -13.68
N TRP A 82 -0.60 -8.88 -13.54
CA TRP A 82 -1.50 -7.78 -13.87
C TRP A 82 -1.27 -6.54 -13.00
N ILE A 83 -1.11 -6.70 -11.69
CA ILE A 83 -0.75 -5.60 -10.76
C ILE A 83 0.57 -4.93 -11.20
N ASN A 84 1.55 -5.71 -11.67
CA ASN A 84 2.85 -5.20 -12.10
C ASN A 84 2.81 -4.45 -13.45
N ILE A 85 1.70 -4.49 -14.19
CA ILE A 85 1.53 -3.66 -15.39
C ILE A 85 1.59 -2.20 -14.96
N GLN A 86 2.43 -1.41 -15.64
CA GLN A 86 2.73 -0.02 -15.25
C GLN A 86 1.47 0.83 -15.06
N ALA A 87 0.49 0.73 -15.99
CA ALA A 87 -0.76 1.47 -15.90
C ALA A 87 -1.61 1.06 -14.68
N VAL A 88 -1.65 -0.23 -14.36
CA VAL A 88 -2.38 -0.77 -13.19
C VAL A 88 -1.69 -0.35 -11.90
N SER A 89 -0.37 -0.50 -11.81
CA SER A 89 0.42 -0.04 -10.66
C SER A 89 0.26 1.47 -10.43
N TYR A 90 0.29 2.28 -11.50
CA TYR A 90 0.02 3.72 -11.41
C TYR A 90 -1.38 4.01 -10.83
N GLY A 91 -2.39 3.31 -11.36
CA GLY A 91 -3.76 3.42 -10.89
C GLY A 91 -3.90 3.03 -9.41
N LEU A 92 -3.33 1.89 -9.00
CA LEU A 92 -3.38 1.40 -7.62
C LEU A 92 -2.66 2.34 -6.64
N GLY A 93 -1.52 2.92 -7.05
CA GLY A 93 -0.81 3.92 -6.25
C GLY A 93 -1.66 5.18 -6.05
N SER A 94 -2.36 5.63 -7.08
CA SER A 94 -3.29 6.77 -7.00
C SER A 94 -4.49 6.45 -6.13
N PHE A 95 -5.12 5.29 -6.37
CA PHE A 95 -6.30 4.82 -5.65
C PHE A 95 -6.02 4.64 -4.16
N GLY A 96 -4.92 3.97 -3.79
CA GLY A 96 -4.55 3.80 -2.39
C GLY A 96 -4.25 5.11 -1.66
N LEU A 97 -3.63 6.09 -2.35
CA LEU A 97 -3.46 7.44 -1.78
C LEU A 97 -4.83 8.10 -1.52
N HIS A 98 -5.79 7.99 -2.44
CA HIS A 98 -7.14 8.51 -2.22
C HIS A 98 -7.83 7.83 -1.04
N LYS A 99 -7.73 6.50 -0.91
CA LYS A 99 -8.28 5.79 0.25
C LYS A 99 -7.65 6.28 1.55
N PHE A 100 -6.33 6.47 1.59
CA PHE A 100 -5.66 7.07 2.74
C PHE A 100 -6.18 8.47 3.08
N LEU A 101 -6.34 9.35 2.09
CA LEU A 101 -6.86 10.71 2.30
C LEU A 101 -8.33 10.70 2.76
N GLN A 102 -9.12 9.74 2.29
CA GLN A 102 -10.52 9.55 2.70
C GLN A 102 -10.64 9.03 4.13
N THR A 103 -9.88 7.98 4.49
CA THR A 103 -9.96 7.36 5.82
C THR A 103 -9.15 8.09 6.88
N ARG A 104 -8.19 8.94 6.47
CA ARG A 104 -7.23 9.62 7.34
C ARG A 104 -6.44 8.65 8.23
N GLU A 105 -6.24 7.43 7.74
CA GLU A 105 -5.63 6.33 8.49
C GLU A 105 -4.80 5.47 7.55
N ARG A 106 -3.63 4.99 8.00
CA ARG A 106 -2.79 4.05 7.25
C ARG A 106 -3.58 2.78 6.96
N GLY A 107 -3.32 2.18 5.81
CA GLY A 107 -4.03 0.98 5.42
C GLY A 107 -3.33 0.23 4.29
N ALA A 108 -4.03 -0.75 3.76
CA ALA A 108 -3.59 -1.48 2.59
C ALA A 108 -4.78 -1.83 1.72
N LEU A 109 -4.54 -1.90 0.41
CA LEU A 109 -5.46 -2.55 -0.51
C LEU A 109 -5.32 -4.06 -0.33
N VAL A 110 -6.45 -4.74 -0.25
CA VAL A 110 -6.51 -6.19 -0.04
C VAL A 110 -7.37 -6.79 -1.14
N VAL A 111 -6.83 -7.82 -1.80
CA VAL A 111 -7.48 -8.50 -2.92
C VAL A 111 -7.44 -10.00 -2.73
N ASN A 112 -8.62 -10.62 -2.89
CA ASN A 112 -8.78 -12.07 -2.90
C ASN A 112 -8.61 -12.58 -4.34
N ALA A 113 -7.56 -13.38 -4.58
CA ALA A 113 -7.27 -13.91 -5.91
C ALA A 113 -8.40 -14.81 -6.47
N ASP A 114 -9.20 -15.41 -5.59
CA ASP A 114 -10.29 -16.33 -5.94
C ASP A 114 -11.68 -15.67 -6.01
N TYR A 115 -11.80 -14.39 -5.66
CA TYR A 115 -13.07 -13.68 -5.68
C TYR A 115 -13.21 -12.84 -6.94
N ARG A 116 -14.41 -12.87 -7.55
CA ARG A 116 -14.80 -11.96 -8.62
C ARG A 116 -16.19 -11.38 -8.33
N PRO A 117 -16.38 -10.04 -8.38
CA PRO A 117 -17.69 -9.42 -8.26
C PRO A 117 -18.67 -9.92 -9.32
N LEU A 118 -19.96 -10.05 -8.97
CA LEU A 118 -21.01 -10.47 -9.92
C LEU A 118 -21.16 -9.48 -11.09
N ASP A 119 -21.10 -8.18 -10.79
CA ASP A 119 -21.28 -7.12 -11.80
C ASP A 119 -20.01 -6.87 -12.64
N SER A 120 -18.88 -7.46 -12.25
CA SER A 120 -17.59 -7.30 -12.94
C SER A 120 -16.76 -8.59 -12.82
N PRO A 121 -17.21 -9.70 -13.45
CA PRO A 121 -16.66 -11.03 -13.21
C PRO A 121 -15.21 -11.20 -13.69
N ASN A 122 -14.74 -10.30 -14.56
CA ASN A 122 -13.38 -10.34 -15.10
C ASN A 122 -12.40 -9.46 -14.32
N GLU A 123 -12.87 -8.71 -13.32
CA GLU A 123 -12.06 -7.76 -12.58
C GLU A 123 -11.86 -8.22 -11.13
N PRO A 124 -10.65 -8.09 -10.57
CA PRO A 124 -10.45 -8.28 -9.14
C PRO A 124 -11.04 -7.10 -8.36
N ALA A 125 -11.49 -7.37 -7.14
CA ALA A 125 -11.92 -6.33 -6.22
C ALA A 125 -10.84 -6.00 -5.19
N PHE A 126 -10.60 -4.72 -4.96
CA PHE A 126 -9.65 -4.22 -3.97
C PHE A 126 -10.40 -3.52 -2.84
N ASP A 127 -10.36 -4.07 -1.64
CA ASP A 127 -10.89 -3.40 -0.46
C ASP A 127 -9.77 -2.71 0.32
N TRP A 128 -10.04 -1.53 0.87
CA TRP A 128 -9.10 -0.87 1.76
C TRP A 128 -9.31 -1.31 3.20
N LEU A 129 -8.29 -1.94 3.80
CA LEU A 129 -8.27 -2.24 5.22
C LEU A 129 -7.37 -1.27 5.95
N THR A 130 -7.92 -0.58 6.93
CA THR A 130 -7.20 0.35 7.80
C THR A 130 -6.33 -0.39 8.81
N TYR A 131 -5.35 0.30 9.40
CA TYR A 131 -4.50 -0.29 10.42
C TYR A 131 -5.28 -0.88 11.61
N PRO A 132 -6.30 -0.22 12.18
CA PRO A 132 -7.11 -0.82 13.24
C PRO A 132 -7.80 -2.13 12.84
N GLU A 133 -8.16 -2.31 11.57
CA GLU A 133 -8.73 -3.56 11.07
C GLU A 133 -7.66 -4.63 10.91
N LEU A 134 -6.50 -4.27 10.35
CA LEU A 134 -5.37 -5.19 10.20
C LEU A 134 -4.78 -5.62 11.54
N GLN A 135 -4.77 -4.74 12.55
CA GLN A 135 -4.35 -5.08 13.91
C GLN A 135 -5.20 -6.20 14.50
N LYS A 136 -6.47 -6.29 14.10
CA LYS A 136 -7.35 -7.36 14.60
C LYS A 136 -6.95 -8.76 14.12
N THR A 137 -6.11 -8.85 13.09
CA THR A 137 -5.67 -10.13 12.52
C THR A 137 -4.68 -10.88 13.38
N MET A 138 -3.99 -10.18 14.29
CA MET A 138 -2.86 -10.68 15.09
C MET A 138 -1.64 -11.15 14.26
N ASP A 139 -1.67 -10.97 12.94
CA ASP A 139 -0.52 -11.25 12.10
C ASP A 139 0.46 -10.08 12.16
N ARG A 140 1.66 -10.37 12.65
CA ARG A 140 2.74 -9.38 12.80
C ARG A 140 3.13 -8.76 11.46
N THR A 141 3.25 -9.57 10.41
CA THR A 141 3.76 -9.13 9.12
C THR A 141 2.79 -8.18 8.43
N LEU A 142 1.48 -8.46 8.48
CA LEU A 142 0.41 -7.56 8.01
C LEU A 142 0.49 -6.21 8.71
N GLN A 143 0.53 -6.24 10.05
CA GLN A 143 0.53 -5.04 10.86
C GLN A 143 1.77 -4.18 10.67
N GLU A 144 2.97 -4.77 10.73
CA GLU A 144 4.23 -4.04 10.54
C GLU A 144 4.35 -3.46 9.12
N SER A 145 3.79 -4.14 8.12
CA SER A 145 3.78 -3.63 6.75
C SER A 145 2.99 -2.35 6.59
N VAL A 146 1.97 -2.13 7.43
CA VAL A 146 1.08 -0.96 7.38
C VAL A 146 1.41 0.09 8.44
N ALA A 147 1.87 -0.31 9.63
CA ALA A 147 2.18 0.59 10.73
C ALA A 147 3.24 1.64 10.36
N PHE A 148 4.22 1.29 9.53
CA PHE A 148 5.47 2.05 9.43
C PHE A 148 5.82 2.55 8.02
N TYR A 149 4.96 2.37 7.02
CA TYR A 149 5.20 2.95 5.69
C TYR A 149 4.70 4.41 5.64
N ASP A 150 5.28 5.19 4.73
CA ASP A 150 4.80 6.54 4.40
C ASP A 150 3.73 6.45 3.29
N PRO A 151 2.45 6.77 3.61
CA PRO A 151 1.35 6.69 2.66
C PRO A 151 1.37 7.76 1.57
N SER A 152 2.25 8.77 1.66
CA SER A 152 2.43 9.74 0.57
C SER A 152 3.31 9.24 -0.57
N VAL A 153 4.09 8.17 -0.36
CA VAL A 153 5.04 7.66 -1.34
C VAL A 153 4.76 6.22 -1.74
N LEU A 154 4.08 5.45 -0.88
CA LEU A 154 3.82 4.03 -1.10
C LEU A 154 2.38 3.67 -0.78
N VAL A 155 1.85 2.68 -1.48
CA VAL A 155 0.63 1.95 -1.17
C VAL A 155 1.00 0.48 -1.00
N VAL A 156 0.51 -0.13 0.07
CA VAL A 156 0.69 -1.57 0.29
C VAL A 156 -0.50 -2.30 -0.31
N VAL A 157 -0.22 -3.34 -1.10
CA VAL A 157 -1.23 -4.24 -1.64
C VAL A 157 -0.97 -5.65 -1.13
N PHE A 158 -1.97 -6.23 -0.49
CA PHE A 158 -1.98 -7.63 -0.11
C PHE A 158 -2.82 -8.43 -1.09
N VAL A 159 -2.17 -9.38 -1.76
CA VAL A 159 -2.85 -10.40 -2.55
C VAL A 159 -2.94 -11.63 -1.68
N PHE A 160 -4.12 -12.23 -1.55
CA PHE A 160 -4.26 -13.48 -0.79
C PHE A 160 -5.06 -14.51 -1.57
N LEU A 161 -4.81 -15.77 -1.24
CA LEU A 161 -5.54 -16.92 -1.76
C LEU A 161 -6.08 -17.75 -0.60
N PRO A 162 -7.41 -17.89 -0.46
CA PRO A 162 -8.03 -18.74 0.54
C PRO A 162 -7.64 -20.22 0.37
N SER A 163 -7.48 -20.93 1.48
CA SER A 163 -7.61 -22.39 1.46
C SER A 163 -9.06 -22.79 1.15
N LYS A 164 -9.28 -24.03 0.68
CA LYS A 164 -10.63 -24.58 0.41
C LYS A 164 -11.59 -24.47 1.61
N SER A 165 -11.05 -24.51 2.83
CA SER A 165 -11.84 -24.43 4.07
C SER A 165 -12.13 -23.00 4.54
N GLY A 166 -11.47 -21.99 3.96
CA GLY A 166 -11.54 -20.59 4.42
C GLY A 166 -10.83 -20.30 5.75
N ASN A 167 -10.26 -21.32 6.42
CA ASN A 167 -9.67 -21.18 7.76
C ASN A 167 -8.18 -20.79 7.79
N SER A 168 -7.54 -20.83 6.64
CA SER A 168 -6.20 -20.29 6.42
C SER A 168 -6.08 -19.78 4.99
N LEU A 169 -5.02 -19.03 4.73
CA LEU A 169 -4.76 -18.43 3.43
C LEU A 169 -3.25 -18.30 3.17
N ALA A 170 -2.89 -18.30 1.89
CA ALA A 170 -1.58 -17.84 1.45
C ALA A 170 -1.67 -16.35 1.14
N ILE A 171 -0.63 -15.58 1.46
CA ILE A 171 -0.64 -14.13 1.28
C ILE A 171 0.71 -13.58 0.80
N TRP A 172 0.62 -12.57 -0.07
CA TRP A 172 1.73 -11.89 -0.71
C TRP A 172 1.59 -10.38 -0.51
N ARG A 173 2.72 -9.69 -0.46
CA ARG A 173 2.80 -8.24 -0.30
C ARG A 173 3.46 -7.59 -1.51
N ARG A 174 2.84 -6.56 -2.05
CA ARG A 174 3.43 -5.62 -3.01
C ARG A 174 3.44 -4.22 -2.44
N LYS A 175 4.50 -3.48 -2.77
CA LYS A 175 4.63 -2.05 -2.46
C LYS A 175 4.58 -1.33 -3.79
N ILE A 176 3.58 -0.48 -3.94
CA ILE A 176 3.33 0.28 -5.16
C ILE A 176 3.67 1.74 -4.89
N ALA A 177 4.43 2.37 -5.77
CA ALA A 177 4.77 3.78 -5.61
C ALA A 177 3.55 4.65 -5.91
N VAL A 178 3.33 5.67 -5.09
CA VAL A 178 2.34 6.71 -5.39
C VAL A 178 2.91 7.59 -6.51
N PRO A 179 2.19 7.80 -7.63
CA PRO A 179 2.72 8.58 -8.73
C PRO A 179 2.99 10.05 -8.34
N ASN A 180 4.14 10.57 -8.77
CA ASN A 180 4.55 11.94 -8.48
C ASN A 180 3.52 13.01 -8.87
N PRO A 181 2.87 12.97 -10.05
CA PRO A 181 1.85 13.96 -10.41
C PRO A 181 0.70 14.01 -9.39
N VAL A 182 0.29 12.85 -8.89
CA VAL A 182 -0.77 12.74 -7.88
C VAL A 182 -0.30 13.30 -6.54
N ARG A 183 0.94 13.00 -6.13
CA ARG A 183 1.54 13.56 -4.90
C ARG A 183 1.57 15.10 -4.92
N LEU A 184 1.92 15.68 -6.07
CA LEU A 184 1.93 17.13 -6.25
C LEU A 184 0.52 17.72 -6.22
N ALA A 185 -0.43 17.08 -6.90
CA ALA A 185 -1.81 17.54 -6.95
C ALA A 185 -2.50 17.58 -5.57
N TYR A 186 -2.15 16.65 -4.68
CA TYR A 186 -2.76 16.53 -3.35
C TYR A 186 -1.82 16.91 -2.20
N GLN A 187 -0.75 17.68 -2.47
CA GLN A 187 0.31 17.94 -1.50
C GLN A 187 -0.21 18.51 -0.17
N ALA A 188 -1.11 19.50 -0.22
CA ALA A 188 -1.67 20.12 0.98
C ALA A 188 -2.49 19.13 1.83
N GLN A 189 -3.33 18.31 1.18
CA GLN A 189 -4.15 17.30 1.86
C GLN A 189 -3.27 16.19 2.46
N ILE A 190 -2.22 15.79 1.74
CA ILE A 190 -1.23 14.82 2.21
C ILE A 190 -0.57 15.30 3.49
N THR A 191 -0.03 16.52 3.50
CA THR A 191 0.64 17.09 4.69
C THR A 191 -0.31 17.09 5.88
N GLN A 192 -1.53 17.62 5.70
CA GLN A 192 -2.54 17.64 6.77
C GLN A 192 -2.91 16.23 7.26
N ALA A 193 -3.02 15.24 6.36
CA ALA A 193 -3.35 13.87 6.73
C ALA A 193 -2.20 13.20 7.49
N ILE A 194 -0.95 13.40 7.07
CA ILE A 194 0.23 12.86 7.76
C ILE A 194 0.35 13.44 9.17
N ASP A 195 0.19 14.76 9.31
CA ASP A 195 0.30 15.44 10.61
C ASP A 195 -0.76 14.96 11.62
N ALA A 196 -1.92 14.53 11.12
CA ALA A 196 -3.01 13.98 11.92
C ALA A 196 -2.86 12.49 12.26
N LEU A 197 -1.89 11.77 11.68
CA LEU A 197 -1.74 10.35 11.95
C LEU A 197 -1.31 10.09 13.39
N ASN A 198 -1.77 8.95 13.92
CA ASN A 198 -1.23 8.42 15.16
C ASN A 198 0.30 8.28 15.05
N ARG A 199 1.02 8.51 16.14
CA ARG A 199 2.48 8.33 16.19
C ARG A 199 2.85 6.94 16.70
N ASP A 200 1.97 6.33 17.49
CA ASP A 200 2.24 5.11 18.24
C ASP A 200 1.37 3.95 17.72
N TYR A 201 1.84 3.31 16.65
CA TYR A 201 1.23 2.10 16.12
C TYR A 201 1.75 0.87 16.88
N VAL A 202 0.87 0.24 17.67
CA VAL A 202 1.20 -0.93 18.50
C VAL A 202 0.88 -2.23 17.78
N VAL A 203 1.88 -3.10 17.57
CA VAL A 203 1.66 -4.40 16.93
C VAL A 203 1.13 -5.42 17.95
N HIS A 204 -0.01 -6.04 17.66
CA HIS A 204 -0.61 -7.10 18.46
C HIS A 204 -0.33 -8.48 17.86
N VAL A 205 0.10 -9.43 18.68
CA VAL A 205 0.42 -10.81 18.26
C VAL A 205 -0.13 -11.80 19.28
N ASP A 206 -0.50 -13.00 18.81
CA ASP A 206 -0.99 -14.07 19.68
C ASP A 206 0.10 -14.58 20.66
N GLU A 207 1.36 -14.60 20.21
CA GLU A 207 2.51 -15.01 21.01
C GLU A 207 3.66 -14.00 20.87
N ILE A 208 4.19 -13.53 22.00
CA ILE A 208 5.42 -12.76 22.04
C ILE A 208 6.58 -13.74 21.87
N ARG A 209 7.33 -13.64 20.76
CA ARG A 209 8.56 -14.45 20.61
C ARG A 209 9.49 -14.16 21.78
N PRO A 210 10.00 -15.20 22.48
CA PRO A 210 11.01 -14.97 23.51
C PRO A 210 12.21 -14.26 22.88
N LYS A 211 12.72 -13.22 23.56
CA LYS A 211 13.92 -12.49 23.11
C LYS A 211 15.05 -13.52 22.91
N PRO A 212 15.84 -13.43 21.81
CA PRO A 212 17.00 -14.28 21.65
C PRO A 212 17.87 -14.15 22.89
N GLN A 213 18.08 -15.26 23.61
CA GLN A 213 19.04 -15.27 24.70
C GLN A 213 20.41 -14.92 24.10
N PRO A 214 21.17 -13.99 24.70
CA PRO A 214 22.53 -13.75 24.25
C PRO A 214 23.27 -15.09 24.29
N GLY A 215 23.74 -15.54 23.12
CA GLY A 215 24.53 -16.76 23.03
C GLY A 215 25.75 -16.67 23.94
N PRO A 216 26.29 -17.80 24.41
CA PRO A 216 27.50 -17.80 25.23
C PRO A 216 28.60 -17.01 24.53
N ALA A 217 29.29 -16.15 25.28
CA ALA A 217 30.38 -15.33 24.75
C ALA A 217 31.38 -16.21 23.97
N PRO A 218 31.84 -15.78 22.79
CA PRO A 218 32.78 -16.56 22.00
C PRO A 218 34.01 -16.87 22.85
N ALA A 219 34.36 -18.15 22.93
CA ALA A 219 35.52 -18.60 23.70
C ALA A 219 36.78 -17.82 23.28
N PRO A 220 37.60 -17.34 24.23
CA PRO A 220 38.78 -16.56 23.91
C PRO A 220 39.71 -17.38 23.01
N LYS A 221 39.96 -16.86 21.80
CA LYS A 221 40.89 -17.47 20.84
C LYS A 221 42.27 -17.54 21.47
N LYS A 222 42.72 -18.74 21.86
CA LYS A 222 44.12 -18.97 22.28
C LYS A 222 45.04 -18.60 21.11
N ARG A 223 45.80 -17.50 21.24
CA ARG A 223 46.84 -17.11 20.27
C ARG A 223 47.89 -18.23 20.22
N LYS A 224 48.07 -18.85 19.05
CA LYS A 224 49.12 -19.86 18.81
C LYS A 224 50.47 -19.14 18.66
N TRP A 225 51.23 -19.11 19.76
CA TRP A 225 52.56 -18.50 19.89
C TRP A 225 53.67 -19.21 19.08
N TRP A 226 53.41 -20.40 18.54
CA TRP A 226 54.37 -21.22 17.82
C TRP A 226 54.71 -20.77 16.39
N LYS A 227 54.11 -19.68 15.87
CA LYS A 227 54.42 -19.15 14.52
C LYS A 227 55.55 -18.11 14.49
N LEU A 228 56.23 -17.86 15.61
CA LEU A 228 57.31 -16.87 15.72
C LEU A 228 58.74 -17.46 15.60
N TRP A 229 58.88 -18.77 15.33
CA TRP A 229 60.18 -19.47 15.30
C TRP A 229 60.51 -20.12 13.94
N LEU A 230 59.94 -19.60 12.85
CA LEU A 230 60.29 -19.98 11.48
C LEU A 230 60.51 -18.71 10.64
N SER A 231 61.53 -17.94 10.99
CA SER A 231 62.26 -17.04 10.10
C SER A 231 63.75 -17.28 10.31
#